data_AF-A0A2U1LD33-F1
#
_entry.id   AF-A0A2U1LD33-F1
#
_cell.length_a   1.000
_cell.length_b   1.000
_cell.length_c   1.000
_cell.angle_alpha   90.00
_cell.angle_beta   90.00
_cell.angle_gamma   90.00
#
_symmetry.space_group_name_H-M   'P 1'
#
loop_
_entity.id
_entity.type
_entity.pdbx_description
1 polymer ?
#
loop_
_entity_poly.entity_id
_entity_poly.type
_entity_poly.pdbx_seq_one_letter_code
_entity_poly.pdbx_strand_id
1 'polypeptide(L)'
;MKWGIHSVNICYLCYNKAEDLDHLLFQCQFATEVWGKVKGLAEISGQGTNWHQIINDMVNSGNGNNIMSVVRRLLLAASVYDIWKERNGRIFRDVTRSSEDVFKGIMETVKTRLMSLTVRESVAVRRMESLWGITCKRVVS
;
A
#
# COMPACT_ATOMS: atom_id res chain seq x y z
N MET A 1 30.01 13.55 3.79
CA MET A 1 28.80 12.87 3.29
C MET A 1 29.08 12.34 1.90
N LYS A 2 29.30 11.03 1.77
CA LYS A 2 29.46 10.38 0.46
C LYS A 2 28.07 9.94 0.01
N TRP A 3 27.50 10.64 -0.96
CA TRP A 3 26.40 10.09 -1.74
C TRP A 3 27.00 8.99 -2.60
N GLY A 4 26.98 7.76 -2.09
CA GLY A 4 27.39 6.59 -2.85
C GLY A 4 26.48 6.51 -4.08
N ILE A 5 27.04 6.82 -5.25
CA ILE A 5 26.40 6.46 -6.51
C ILE A 5 26.43 4.93 -6.51
N HIS A 6 25.32 4.31 -6.09
CA HIS A 6 25.12 2.88 -6.19
C HIS A 6 25.06 2.55 -7.69
N SER A 7 26.21 2.23 -8.28
CA SER A 7 26.41 1.97 -9.71
C SER A 7 25.86 0.62 -10.16
N VAL A 8 25.04 -0.04 -9.34
CA VAL A 8 24.43 -1.33 -9.63
C VAL A 8 22.92 -1.11 -9.62
N ASN A 9 22.30 -1.15 -10.81
CA ASN A 9 20.85 -1.18 -10.93
C ASN A 9 20.37 -2.59 -10.53
N ILE A 10 20.34 -2.86 -9.23
CA ILE A 10 19.81 -4.07 -8.62
C ILE A 10 18.74 -3.67 -7.60
N CYS A 11 17.66 -4.43 -7.56
CA CYS A 11 16.60 -4.24 -6.59
C CYS A 11 17.09 -4.65 -5.19
N TYR A 12 17.20 -3.69 -4.29
CA TYR A 12 17.65 -3.93 -2.90
C TYR A 12 16.60 -4.63 -2.03
N LEU A 13 15.42 -4.94 -2.57
CA LEU A 13 14.41 -5.75 -1.88
C LEU A 13 14.62 -7.25 -2.10
N CYS A 14 14.99 -7.68 -3.32
CA CYS A 14 15.17 -9.10 -3.65
C CYS A 14 16.61 -9.51 -4.01
N TYR A 15 17.49 -8.54 -4.29
CA TYR A 15 18.87 -8.76 -4.73
C TYR A 15 19.01 -9.71 -5.95
N ASN A 16 17.99 -9.78 -6.81
CA ASN A 16 17.93 -10.77 -7.90
C ASN A 16 17.74 -10.17 -9.31
N LYS A 17 16.99 -9.07 -9.44
CA LYS A 17 16.70 -8.44 -10.74
C LYS A 17 17.03 -6.94 -10.68
N ALA A 18 17.23 -6.35 -11.86
CA ALA A 18 17.31 -4.89 -12.00
C ALA A 18 16.04 -4.21 -11.48
N GLU A 19 16.23 -3.02 -10.91
CA GLU A 19 15.17 -2.19 -10.36
C GLU A 19 14.60 -1.28 -11.47
N ASP A 20 13.30 -1.42 -11.69
CA ASP A 20 12.45 -0.43 -12.34
C ASP A 20 11.19 -0.23 -11.48
N LEU A 21 10.28 0.65 -11.89
CA LEU A 21 9.07 0.97 -11.12
C LEU A 21 8.18 -0.27 -10.91
N ASP A 22 7.96 -1.04 -11.97
CA ASP A 22 7.08 -2.20 -11.94
C ASP A 22 7.68 -3.32 -11.09
N HIS A 23 8.98 -3.54 -11.21
CA HIS A 23 9.71 -4.48 -10.39
C HIS A 23 9.68 -4.08 -8.93
N LEU A 24 10.05 -2.84 -8.60
CA LEU A 24 10.09 -2.36 -7.22
C LEU A 24 8.73 -2.51 -6.53
N LEU A 25 7.63 -2.17 -7.22
CA LEU A 25 6.32 -2.06 -6.60
C LEU A 25 5.45 -3.32 -6.75
N PHE A 26 5.60 -4.11 -7.82
CA PHE A 26 4.63 -5.16 -8.15
C PHE A 26 5.21 -6.49 -8.66
N GLN A 27 6.47 -6.56 -9.08
CA GLN A 27 7.07 -7.82 -9.60
C GLN A 27 8.20 -8.38 -8.74
N CYS A 28 8.78 -7.58 -7.84
CA CYS A 28 9.75 -8.05 -6.86
C CYS A 28 9.07 -9.06 -5.93
N GLN A 29 9.74 -10.18 -5.63
CA GLN A 29 9.21 -11.21 -4.72
C GLN A 29 8.77 -10.61 -3.36
N PHE A 30 9.56 -9.69 -2.81
CA PHE A 30 9.19 -8.99 -1.59
C PHE A 30 7.92 -8.15 -1.77
N ALA A 31 7.84 -7.38 -2.86
CA ALA A 31 6.72 -6.50 -3.14
C ALA A 31 5.43 -7.30 -3.46
N THR A 32 5.53 -8.42 -4.16
CA THR A 32 4.39 -9.29 -4.48
C THR A 32 3.79 -9.93 -3.23
N GLU A 33 4.62 -10.30 -2.23
CA GLU A 33 4.14 -10.79 -0.94
C GLU A 33 3.36 -9.72 -0.17
N VAL A 34 3.88 -8.48 -0.13
CA VAL A 34 3.19 -7.34 0.49
C VAL A 34 1.88 -7.03 -0.26
N TRP A 35 1.97 -6.90 -1.57
CA TRP A 35 0.84 -6.53 -2.43
C TRP A 35 -0.24 -7.60 -2.45
N GLY A 36 0.13 -8.88 -2.42
CA GLY A 36 -0.81 -10.00 -2.34
C GLY A 36 -1.75 -9.91 -1.14
N LYS A 37 -1.22 -9.50 0.02
CA LYS A 37 -2.02 -9.30 1.25
C LYS A 37 -2.89 -8.06 1.16
N VAL A 38 -2.38 -6.97 0.57
CA VAL A 38 -3.11 -5.71 0.41
C VAL A 38 -4.26 -5.82 -0.60
N LYS A 39 -4.06 -6.52 -1.72
CA LYS A 39 -5.04 -6.63 -2.81
C LYS A 39 -6.41 -7.13 -2.35
N GLY A 40 -6.44 -8.15 -1.48
CA GLY A 40 -7.69 -8.69 -0.95
C GLY A 40 -8.51 -7.65 -0.19
N LEU A 41 -7.85 -6.72 0.50
CA LEU A 41 -8.49 -5.65 1.28
C LEU A 41 -8.90 -4.45 0.43
N ALA A 42 -8.19 -4.22 -0.67
CA ALA A 42 -8.50 -3.15 -1.61
C ALA A 42 -9.68 -3.50 -2.53
N GLU A 43 -10.14 -4.75 -2.58
CA GLU A 43 -11.14 -5.18 -3.57
C GLU A 43 -10.74 -4.81 -5.01
N ILE A 44 -9.43 -4.74 -5.30
CA ILE A 44 -8.92 -4.50 -6.65
C ILE A 44 -8.97 -5.85 -7.38
N SER A 45 -9.87 -5.97 -8.34
CA SER A 45 -9.96 -7.15 -9.20
C SER A 45 -8.84 -7.12 -10.23
N GLY A 46 -8.00 -8.17 -10.26
CA GLY A 46 -6.99 -8.33 -11.31
C GLY A 46 -5.67 -8.88 -10.81
N GLN A 47 -4.85 -9.36 -11.75
CA GLN A 47 -3.47 -9.78 -11.48
C GLN A 47 -2.47 -8.63 -11.58
N GLY A 48 -2.92 -7.37 -11.77
CA GLY A 48 -2.10 -6.23 -12.18
C GLY A 48 -0.65 -6.32 -11.69
N THR A 49 0.25 -6.61 -12.63
CA THR A 49 1.67 -6.87 -12.38
C THR A 49 2.54 -5.68 -12.74
N ASN A 50 1.91 -4.59 -13.19
CA ASN A 50 2.56 -3.33 -13.51
C ASN A 50 1.72 -2.14 -13.03
N TRP A 51 2.38 -1.01 -12.87
CA TRP A 51 1.84 0.23 -12.36
C TRP A 51 0.65 0.72 -13.17
N HIS A 52 0.76 0.71 -14.51
CA HIS A 52 -0.28 1.22 -15.38
C HIS A 52 -1.60 0.44 -15.22
N GLN A 53 -1.55 -0.89 -15.16
CA GLN A 53 -2.73 -1.72 -14.92
C GLN A 53 -3.37 -1.42 -13.58
N ILE A 54 -2.59 -1.39 -12.50
CA ILE A 54 -3.11 -1.11 -11.15
C ILE A 54 -3.78 0.26 -11.06
N ILE A 55 -3.17 1.29 -11.65
CA ILE A 55 -3.76 2.63 -11.67
C ILE A 55 -5.04 2.66 -12.52
N ASN A 56 -5.03 2.01 -13.69
CA ASN A 56 -6.21 1.93 -14.54
C ASN A 56 -7.36 1.20 -13.85
N ASP A 57 -7.09 0.08 -13.19
CA ASP A 57 -8.09 -0.67 -12.41
C ASP A 57 -8.66 0.21 -11.30
N MET A 58 -7.81 0.98 -10.61
CA MET A 58 -8.27 1.91 -9.58
C MET A 58 -9.16 3.04 -10.12
N VAL A 59 -8.81 3.63 -11.26
CA VAL A 59 -9.61 4.69 -11.88
C VAL A 59 -10.98 4.15 -12.31
N ASN A 60 -11.01 2.95 -12.88
CA ASN A 60 -12.23 2.33 -13.40
C ASN A 60 -13.12 1.69 -12.31
N SER A 61 -12.58 1.46 -11.10
CA SER A 61 -13.30 0.85 -9.96
C SER A 61 -14.31 1.77 -9.25
N GLY A 62 -14.66 2.92 -9.85
CA GLY A 62 -15.62 3.87 -9.30
C GLY A 62 -15.01 4.74 -8.19
N ASN A 63 -14.34 5.83 -8.59
CA ASN A 63 -13.58 6.73 -7.72
C ASN A 63 -14.43 7.79 -6.97
N GLY A 64 -15.66 7.46 -6.58
CA GLY A 64 -16.52 8.36 -5.80
C GLY A 64 -16.01 8.60 -4.38
N ASN A 65 -16.61 9.54 -3.65
CA ASN A 65 -16.34 9.80 -2.22
C ASN A 65 -16.95 8.74 -1.27
N ASN A 66 -17.07 7.49 -1.72
CA ASN A 66 -17.49 6.39 -0.87
C ASN A 66 -16.31 5.87 -0.04
N ILE A 67 -16.61 5.27 1.11
CA ILE A 67 -15.57 4.83 2.05
C ILE A 67 -14.63 3.76 1.47
N MET A 68 -15.11 2.90 0.58
CA MET A 68 -14.28 1.85 -0.03
C MET A 68 -13.28 2.43 -1.05
N SER A 69 -13.67 3.45 -1.80
CA SER A 69 -12.76 4.24 -2.65
C SER A 69 -11.65 4.89 -1.83
N VAL A 70 -11.98 5.44 -0.64
CA VAL A 70 -10.99 5.99 0.29
C VAL A 70 -10.03 4.91 0.79
N VAL A 71 -10.55 3.75 1.23
CA VAL A 71 -9.74 2.61 1.67
C VAL A 71 -8.77 2.15 0.59
N ARG A 72 -9.25 1.97 -0.65
CA ARG A 72 -8.43 1.59 -1.82
C ARG A 72 -7.27 2.53 -2.04
N ARG A 73 -7.55 3.84 -2.06
CA ARG A 73 -6.53 4.89 -2.27
C ARG A 73 -5.51 4.93 -1.14
N LEU A 74 -5.96 4.77 0.11
CA LEU A 74 -5.07 4.71 1.26
C LEU A 74 -4.16 3.47 1.22
N LEU A 75 -4.71 2.30 0.87
CA LEU A 75 -3.95 1.06 0.73
C LEU A 75 -2.87 1.17 -0.36
N LEU A 76 -3.20 1.69 -1.55
CA LEU A 76 -2.21 1.91 -2.60
C LEU A 76 -1.12 2.88 -2.12
N ALA A 77 -1.52 4.05 -1.62
CA ALA A 77 -0.57 5.09 -1.21
C ALA A 77 0.38 4.61 -0.09
N ALA A 78 -0.16 3.94 0.92
CA ALA A 78 0.63 3.36 2.00
C ALA A 78 1.57 2.26 1.49
N SER A 79 1.10 1.37 0.61
CA SER A 79 1.93 0.31 0.03
C SER A 79 3.11 0.86 -0.75
N VAL A 80 2.87 1.82 -1.65
CA VAL A 80 3.92 2.47 -2.43
C VAL A 80 4.95 3.13 -1.52
N TYR A 81 4.48 3.87 -0.51
CA TYR A 81 5.36 4.56 0.42
C TYR A 81 6.19 3.59 1.28
N ASP A 82 5.57 2.58 1.88
CA ASP A 82 6.26 1.67 2.79
C ASP A 82 7.23 0.72 2.07
N ILE A 83 6.92 0.32 0.82
CA ILE A 83 7.86 -0.44 -0.03
C ILE A 83 9.07 0.44 -0.38
N TRP A 84 8.85 1.69 -0.81
CA TRP A 84 9.93 2.63 -1.09
C TRP A 84 10.77 2.92 0.16
N LYS A 85 10.12 3.10 1.31
CA LYS A 85 10.77 3.32 2.61
C LYS A 85 11.61 2.12 3.02
N GLU A 86 11.13 0.91 2.81
CA GLU A 86 11.89 -0.32 3.06
C GLU A 86 13.13 -0.40 2.18
N ARG A 87 12.97 -0.18 0.87
CA ARG A 87 14.09 -0.17 -0.09
C ARG A 87 15.17 0.82 0.32
N ASN A 88 14.78 2.02 0.72
CA ASN A 88 15.74 3.02 1.21
C ASN A 88 16.33 2.69 2.58
N GLY A 89 15.57 2.03 3.46
CA GLY A 89 16.07 1.53 4.74
C GLY A 89 17.22 0.54 4.55
N ARG A 90 17.07 -0.39 3.60
CA ARG A 90 18.11 -1.38 3.26
C ARG A 90 19.36 -0.74 2.69
N ILE A 91 19.22 0.29 1.85
CA ILE A 91 20.36 0.95 1.20
C ILE A 91 21.11 1.88 2.15
N PHE A 92 20.39 2.71 2.90
CA PHE A 92 20.98 3.84 3.62
C PHE A 92 21.07 3.64 5.13
N ARG A 93 20.40 2.63 5.68
CA ARG A 93 20.28 2.45 7.15
C ARG A 93 20.54 1.03 7.62
N ASP A 94 20.89 0.11 6.73
CA ASP A 94 21.09 -1.31 7.03
C ASP A 94 19.90 -1.94 7.80
N VAL A 95 18.68 -1.44 7.51
CA VAL A 95 17.44 -1.95 8.11
C VAL A 95 16.78 -2.90 7.13
N THR A 96 16.51 -4.13 7.57
CA THR A 96 15.78 -5.14 6.79
C THR A 96 14.58 -5.63 7.59
N ARG A 97 13.38 -5.28 7.13
CA ARG A 97 12.11 -5.79 7.67
C ARG A 97 11.54 -6.88 6.77
N SER A 98 10.79 -7.81 7.35
CA SER A 98 10.08 -8.82 6.58
C SER A 98 8.91 -8.21 5.79
N SER A 99 8.42 -8.92 4.77
CA SER A 99 7.22 -8.52 4.03
C SER A 99 5.99 -8.45 4.94
N GLU A 100 5.95 -9.29 5.98
CA GLU A 100 4.92 -9.26 7.02
C GLU A 100 4.99 -8.00 7.88
N ASP A 101 6.17 -7.57 8.31
CA ASP A 101 6.33 -6.36 9.12
C ASP A 101 5.96 -5.10 8.33
N VAL A 102 6.33 -5.05 7.05
CA VAL A 102 5.93 -3.96 6.14
C VAL A 102 4.42 -3.95 5.94
N PHE A 103 3.81 -5.11 5.72
CA PHE A 103 2.35 -5.24 5.60
C PHE A 103 1.63 -4.76 6.87
N LYS A 104 2.08 -5.16 8.06
CA LYS A 104 1.52 -4.69 9.33
C LYS A 104 1.63 -3.16 9.46
N GLY A 105 2.77 -2.59 9.08
CA GLY A 105 2.96 -1.13 9.07
C GLY A 105 1.98 -0.39 8.16
N ILE A 106 1.71 -0.94 6.97
CA ILE A 106 0.69 -0.43 6.04
C ILE A 106 -0.68 -0.45 6.70
N MET A 107 -1.06 -1.58 7.31
CA MET A 107 -2.36 -1.74 7.95
C MET A 107 -2.58 -0.75 9.09
N GLU A 108 -1.59 -0.56 9.96
CA GLU A 108 -1.67 0.41 11.06
C GLU A 108 -1.75 1.85 10.55
N THR A 109 -1.01 2.18 9.48
CA THR A 109 -1.10 3.49 8.82
C THR A 109 -2.51 3.73 8.28
N VAL A 110 -3.09 2.76 7.59
CA VAL A 110 -4.43 2.90 7.01
C VAL A 110 -5.50 2.98 8.09
N LYS A 111 -5.47 2.11 9.11
CA LYS A 111 -6.39 2.19 10.27
C LYS A 111 -6.33 3.55 10.94
N THR A 112 -5.13 4.06 11.22
CA THR A 112 -4.92 5.37 11.84
C THR A 112 -5.55 6.48 11.00
N ARG A 113 -5.36 6.44 9.68
CA ARG A 113 -5.98 7.40 8.77
C ARG A 113 -7.50 7.28 8.77
N LEU A 114 -8.05 6.06 8.69
CA LEU A 114 -9.50 5.84 8.70
C LEU A 114 -10.14 6.33 10.00
N MET A 115 -9.55 6.07 11.17
CA MET A 115 -10.05 6.57 12.46
C MET A 115 -10.01 8.10 12.57
N SER A 116 -9.12 8.75 11.82
CA SER A 116 -9.05 10.22 11.78
C SER A 116 -10.13 10.87 10.90
N LEU A 117 -10.79 10.10 10.03
CA LEU A 117 -11.84 10.60 9.13
C LEU A 117 -13.15 10.84 9.89
N THR A 118 -13.84 11.90 9.50
CA THR A 118 -15.24 12.14 9.87
C THR A 118 -16.13 11.66 8.72
N VAL A 119 -16.97 10.67 8.99
CA VAL A 119 -17.79 10.00 7.97
C VAL A 119 -19.28 10.11 8.30
N ARG A 120 -20.12 10.14 7.25
CA ARG A 120 -21.56 9.98 7.38
C ARG A 120 -21.90 8.50 7.53
N GLU A 121 -22.80 8.19 8.46
CA GLU A 121 -23.24 6.82 8.73
C GLU A 121 -23.86 6.18 7.47
N SER A 122 -23.43 4.96 7.15
CA SER A 122 -23.95 4.18 6.02
C SER A 122 -23.65 2.69 6.20
N VAL A 123 -24.36 1.81 5.48
CA VAL A 123 -24.10 0.36 5.48
C VAL A 123 -22.65 0.05 5.10
N ALA A 124 -22.09 0.78 4.13
CA ALA A 124 -20.71 0.62 3.69
C ALA A 124 -19.70 0.99 4.79
N VAL A 125 -19.95 2.06 5.55
CA VAL A 125 -19.11 2.46 6.68
C VAL A 125 -19.12 1.40 7.77
N ARG A 126 -20.30 0.89 8.17
CA ARG A 126 -20.37 -0.17 9.20
C ARG A 126 -19.66 -1.46 8.78
N ARG A 127 -19.81 -1.86 7.52
CA ARG A 127 -19.12 -3.03 6.97
C ARG A 127 -17.61 -2.84 7.01
N MET A 128 -17.13 -1.67 6.59
CA MET A 128 -15.72 -1.32 6.64
C MET A 128 -15.20 -1.32 8.09
N GLU A 129 -15.89 -0.67 9.02
CA GLU A 129 -15.50 -0.63 10.44
C GLU A 129 -15.40 -2.04 11.06
N SER A 130 -16.36 -2.92 10.75
CA SER A 130 -16.35 -4.31 11.19
C SER A 130 -15.16 -5.09 10.59
N LEU A 131 -14.93 -4.96 9.28
CA LEU A 131 -13.82 -5.63 8.59
C LEU A 131 -12.44 -5.17 9.12
N TRP A 132 -12.31 -3.89 9.45
CA TRP A 132 -11.05 -3.28 9.87
C TRP A 132 -10.86 -3.26 11.40
N GLY A 133 -11.90 -3.59 12.17
CA GLY A 133 -11.88 -3.55 13.63
C GLY A 133 -11.66 -2.15 14.19
N ILE A 134 -12.26 -1.12 13.58
CA ILE A 134 -12.08 0.30 13.95
C ILE A 134 -13.41 1.03 14.10
N THR A 135 -13.36 2.24 14.63
CA THR A 135 -14.51 3.17 14.66
C THR A 135 -14.07 4.55 14.17
N CYS A 136 -14.74 5.07 13.15
CA CYS A 136 -14.52 6.39 12.57
C CYS A 136 -15.32 7.47 13.32
N LYS A 137 -14.86 8.73 13.24
CA LYS A 137 -15.63 9.87 13.77
C LYS A 137 -16.91 10.07 12.93
N ARG A 138 -17.98 10.53 13.57
CA ARG A 138 -19.27 10.80 12.90
C ARG A 138 -19.46 12.30 12.66
N VAL A 139 -20.09 12.64 11.54
CA VAL A 139 -20.61 14.00 11.33
C VAL A 139 -21.72 14.23 12.35
N VAL A 140 -21.53 15.19 13.25
CA VAL A 140 -22.59 15.64 14.16
C VAL A 140 -23.56 16.47 13.32
N SER A 141 -24.80 16.02 13.21
CA SER A 141 -25.90 16.71 12.54
C SER A 141 -26.36 17.93 13.32
#